data_AF-A0ABC8UT10-F1
#
_entry.id   AF-A0ABC8UT10-F1
#
_cell.length_a   1.000
_cell.length_b   1.000
_cell.length_c   1.000
_cell.angle_alpha   90.00
_cell.angle_beta   90.00
_cell.angle_gamma   90.00
#
_symmetry.space_group_name_H-M   'P 1'
#
loop_
_entity.id
_entity.type
_entity.pdbx_description
1 polymer ?
#
loop_
_entity_poly.entity_id
_entity_poly.type
_entity_poly.pdbx_seq_one_letter_code
_entity_poly.pdbx_strand_id
1 'polypeptide(L)'
;MGGLKGTITKNITMQHPLLHTVVAFRRTRLNRLFTISYMITIFALLYHHLLNLANSTNVFSLSMFLVDLVLAFMWTTAQAFRMSPVRHEIFPEHLANTMRESDFLALDVFICTMDPLKEQPMTVVNMALSVMAYENPTEKLSVHILDDGGS
;
A
#
# COMPACT_ATOMS: atom_id res chain seq x y z
N MET A 1 42.01 -26.11 -0.44
CA MET A 1 42.36 -25.30 0.75
C MET A 1 41.26 -24.28 0.99
N GLY A 2 40.71 -24.24 2.21
CA GLY A 2 39.76 -23.24 2.73
C GLY A 2 38.31 -23.42 2.24
N GLY A 3 37.37 -24.05 2.95
CA GLY A 3 37.27 -24.25 4.39
C GLY A 3 36.32 -23.21 5.01
N LEU A 4 35.15 -23.68 5.46
CA LEU A 4 34.19 -23.08 6.40
C LEU A 4 33.46 -21.78 5.99
N LYS A 5 32.15 -21.91 5.78
CA LYS A 5 31.14 -21.42 6.75
C LYS A 5 29.82 -22.16 6.54
N GLY A 6 29.71 -23.31 7.19
CA GLY A 6 28.42 -23.88 7.55
C GLY A 6 27.86 -23.19 8.80
N THR A 7 26.56 -23.44 9.01
CA THR A 7 25.95 -23.55 10.34
C THR A 7 25.52 -22.26 11.03
N ILE A 8 24.39 -21.69 10.58
CA ILE A 8 23.37 -20.98 11.38
C ILE A 8 22.08 -21.16 10.55
N THR A 9 21.02 -21.91 10.88
CA THR A 9 20.46 -22.47 12.11
C THR A 9 19.44 -23.53 11.66
N LYS A 10 19.73 -24.82 11.86
CA LYS A 10 18.68 -25.86 11.93
C LYS A 10 18.16 -25.87 13.37
N ASN A 11 17.31 -24.90 13.70
CA ASN A 11 16.54 -24.94 14.94
C ASN A 11 15.10 -25.27 14.57
N ILE A 12 14.70 -26.48 14.94
CA ILE A 12 13.34 -26.98 14.86
C ILE A 12 12.49 -26.09 15.77
N THR A 13 11.80 -25.14 15.17
CA THR A 13 10.48 -24.73 15.62
C THR A 13 9.52 -25.38 14.63
N MET A 14 8.38 -25.91 15.07
CA MET A 14 7.36 -26.40 14.15
C MET A 14 6.91 -25.20 13.29
N GLN A 15 7.52 -25.08 12.12
CA GLN A 15 7.36 -23.92 11.26
C GLN A 15 6.08 -24.16 10.47
N HIS A 16 4.96 -23.71 11.04
CA HIS A 16 3.72 -23.57 10.29
C HIS A 16 4.04 -22.85 8.97
N PRO A 17 3.56 -23.37 7.83
CA PRO A 17 3.89 -22.79 6.55
C PRO A 17 3.39 -21.35 6.50
N LEU A 18 4.22 -20.44 6.00
CA LEU A 18 3.93 -19.01 5.97
C LEU A 18 2.67 -18.75 5.14
N LEU A 19 1.64 -18.16 5.75
CA LEU A 19 0.40 -17.77 5.05
C LEU A 19 0.59 -16.49 4.23
N HIS A 20 1.49 -15.62 4.69
CA HIS A 20 1.86 -14.40 4.00
C HIS A 20 3.35 -14.13 4.20
N THR A 21 3.95 -13.43 3.25
CA THR A 21 5.30 -12.89 3.35
C THR A 21 5.35 -11.49 2.81
N VAL A 22 6.32 -10.73 3.31
CA VAL A 22 6.52 -9.33 2.99
C VAL A 22 7.84 -9.22 2.24
N VAL A 23 7.77 -8.97 0.94
CA VAL A 23 8.95 -8.90 0.07
C VAL A 23 9.20 -7.45 -0.33
N ALA A 24 10.42 -6.98 -0.07
CA ALA A 24 10.86 -5.68 -0.54
C ALA A 24 11.03 -5.69 -2.07
N PHE A 25 10.52 -4.65 -2.74
CA PHE A 25 10.57 -4.62 -4.20
C PHE A 25 12.00 -4.47 -4.73
N ARG A 26 12.37 -5.23 -5.76
CA ARG A 26 13.73 -5.19 -6.35
C ARG A 26 14.13 -3.81 -6.89
N ARG A 27 13.17 -3.05 -7.44
CA ARG A 27 13.42 -1.69 -7.97
C ARG A 27 13.58 -0.61 -6.90
N THR A 28 13.54 -0.95 -5.61
CA THR A 28 13.80 0.00 -4.51
C THR A 28 15.13 0.74 -4.69
N ARG A 29 16.16 0.07 -5.23
CA ARG A 29 17.45 0.72 -5.52
C ARG A 29 17.34 1.81 -6.59
N LEU A 30 16.60 1.56 -7.68
CA LEU A 30 16.41 2.54 -8.76
C LEU A 30 15.60 3.75 -8.26
N ASN A 31 14.55 3.49 -7.47
CA ASN A 31 13.76 4.57 -6.87
C ASN A 31 14.62 5.45 -5.95
N ARG A 32 15.52 4.85 -5.15
CA ARG A 32 16.46 5.60 -4.31
C ARG A 32 17.43 6.47 -5.12
N LEU A 33 17.94 5.99 -6.25
CA LEU A 33 18.79 6.79 -7.13
C LEU A 33 18.03 7.98 -7.73
N PHE A 34 16.81 7.75 -8.21
CA PHE A 34 15.92 8.81 -8.70
C PHE A 34 15.59 9.85 -7.62
N THR A 35 15.41 9.40 -6.38
CA THR A 35 15.19 10.27 -5.22
C THR A 35 16.38 11.21 -5.00
N ILE A 36 17.59 10.67 -5.07
CA ILE A 36 18.83 11.44 -4.88
C ILE A 36 18.98 12.49 -5.98
N SER A 37 18.71 12.14 -7.25
CA SER A 37 18.80 13.11 -8.33
C SER A 37 17.81 14.27 -8.17
N TYR A 38 16.57 13.97 -7.76
CA TYR A 38 15.57 15.03 -7.50
C TYR A 38 15.93 15.91 -6.31
N MET A 39 16.48 15.32 -5.23
CA MET A 39 16.97 16.09 -4.09
C MET A 39 18.03 17.10 -4.51
N ILE A 40 19.01 16.67 -5.31
CA ILE A 40 20.07 17.56 -5.81
C ILE A 40 19.46 18.73 -6.61
N THR A 41 18.50 18.45 -7.50
CA THR A 41 17.83 19.50 -8.28
C THR A 41 17.07 20.49 -7.41
N ILE A 42 16.29 20.02 -6.42
CA ILE A 42 15.51 20.89 -5.51
C ILE A 42 16.45 21.76 -4.67
N PHE A 43 17.54 21.19 -4.14
CA PHE A 43 18.54 21.96 -3.38
C PHE A 43 19.25 23.01 -4.25
N ALA A 44 19.57 22.69 -5.51
CA ALA A 44 20.18 23.64 -6.43
C ALA A 44 19.25 24.83 -6.74
N LEU A 45 17.95 24.57 -6.95
CA LEU A 45 16.94 25.61 -7.15
C LEU A 45 16.79 26.51 -5.91
N LEU A 46 16.63 25.91 -4.73
CA LEU A 46 16.55 26.64 -3.46
C LEU A 46 17.80 27.50 -3.22
N TYR A 47 19.00 26.96 -3.48
CA TYR A 47 20.24 27.70 -3.32
C TYR A 47 20.36 28.85 -4.32
N HIS A 48 20.00 28.62 -5.59
CA HIS A 48 20.04 29.66 -6.62
C HIS A 48 19.09 30.82 -6.28
N HIS A 49 17.85 30.52 -5.90
CA HIS A 49 16.88 31.55 -5.53
C HIS A 49 17.18 32.21 -4.18
N LEU A 50 17.83 31.51 -3.25
CA LEU A 50 18.33 32.12 -2.02
C LEU A 50 19.44 33.14 -2.30
N LEU A 51 20.39 32.82 -3.20
CA LEU A 51 21.42 33.76 -3.63
C LEU A 51 20.84 34.95 -4.38
N ASN A 52 19.87 34.73 -5.27
CA ASN A 52 19.20 35.82 -5.97
C ASN A 52 18.45 36.73 -4.99
N LEU A 53 17.79 36.16 -3.98
CA LEU A 53 17.11 36.91 -2.92
C LEU A 53 18.08 37.73 -2.05
N ALA A 54 19.26 37.18 -1.77
CA ALA A 54 20.32 37.86 -1.01
C ALA A 54 20.94 39.03 -1.79
N ASN A 55 21.08 38.88 -3.11
CA ASN A 55 21.65 39.91 -3.99
C ASN A 55 20.64 41.00 -4.39
N SER A 56 19.34 40.68 -4.47
CA SER A 56 18.29 41.63 -4.83
C SER A 56 16.95 41.25 -4.20
N THR A 57 16.44 42.11 -3.31
CA THR A 57 15.17 41.90 -2.60
C THR A 57 13.97 42.36 -3.43
N ASN A 58 13.73 41.69 -4.56
CA ASN A 58 12.53 41.90 -5.37
C ASN A 58 11.40 40.95 -4.93
N VAL A 59 10.14 41.42 -5.01
CA VAL A 59 8.93 40.60 -4.74
C VAL A 59 8.89 39.32 -5.58
N PHE A 60 9.36 39.38 -6.83
CA PHE A 60 9.48 38.20 -7.70
C PHE A 60 10.47 37.16 -7.15
N SER A 61 11.61 37.59 -6.63
CA SER A 61 12.61 36.67 -6.06
C SER A 61 12.08 36.01 -4.78
N LEU A 62 11.33 36.75 -3.96
CA LEU A 62 10.69 36.22 -2.76
C LEU A 62 9.58 35.21 -3.12
N SER A 63 8.76 35.53 -4.12
CA SER A 63 7.72 34.61 -4.59
C SER A 63 8.30 33.31 -5.15
N MET A 64 9.38 33.37 -5.95
CA MET A 64 10.04 32.16 -6.47
C MET A 64 10.63 31.30 -5.35
N PHE A 65 11.26 31.93 -4.35
CA PHE A 65 11.78 31.21 -3.19
C PHE A 65 10.67 30.51 -2.38
N LEU A 66 9.52 31.17 -2.18
CA LEU A 66 8.37 30.56 -1.50
C LEU A 66 7.78 29.37 -2.27
N VAL A 67 7.67 29.48 -3.60
CA VAL A 67 7.18 28.37 -4.45
C VAL A 67 8.11 27.17 -4.34
N ASP A 68 9.43 27.38 -4.37
CA ASP A 68 10.41 26.30 -4.23
C ASP A 68 10.37 25.67 -2.83
N LEU A 69 10.12 26.45 -1.78
CA LEU A 69 9.98 25.92 -0.42
C LEU A 69 8.77 25.01 -0.30
N VAL A 70 7.62 25.44 -0.85
CA VAL A 70 6.40 24.62 -0.88
C VAL A 70 6.61 23.37 -1.74
N LEU A 71 7.26 23.49 -2.90
CA LEU A 71 7.59 22.37 -3.76
C LEU A 71 8.50 21.36 -3.02
N ALA A 72 9.54 21.83 -2.35
CA ALA A 72 10.45 21.00 -1.58
C ALA A 72 9.70 20.26 -0.47
N PHE A 73 8.84 20.96 0.29
CA PHE A 73 8.04 20.37 1.35
C PHE A 73 7.07 19.29 0.84
N MET A 74 6.30 19.60 -0.20
CA MET A 74 5.36 18.66 -0.82
C MET A 74 6.09 17.43 -1.38
N TRP A 75 7.25 17.64 -2.00
CA TRP A 75 8.04 16.54 -2.53
C TRP A 75 8.65 15.68 -1.42
N THR A 76 9.24 16.25 -0.37
CA THR A 76 9.84 15.48 0.74
C THR A 76 8.79 14.63 1.47
N THR A 77 7.60 15.20 1.72
CA THR A 77 6.48 14.46 2.33
C THR A 77 5.98 13.33 1.43
N ALA A 78 5.77 13.59 0.14
CA ALA A 78 5.39 12.56 -0.82
C ALA A 78 6.46 11.46 -0.97
N GLN A 79 7.73 11.84 -0.88
CA GLN A 79 8.85 10.93 -1.04
C GLN A 79 8.96 9.93 0.12
N ALA A 80 8.58 10.31 1.34
CA ALA A 80 8.56 9.42 2.49
C ALA A 80 7.74 8.13 2.22
N PHE A 81 6.61 8.26 1.53
CA PHE A 81 5.76 7.13 1.14
C PHE A 81 6.33 6.29 0.00
N ARG A 82 7.28 6.81 -0.78
CA ARG A 82 7.86 6.11 -1.95
C ARG A 82 9.14 5.36 -1.63
N MET A 83 9.80 5.61 -0.49
CA MET A 83 11.17 5.12 -0.23
C MET A 83 11.32 3.59 -0.13
N SER A 84 10.26 2.89 0.27
CA SER A 84 10.30 1.45 0.48
C SER A 84 8.96 0.82 0.07
N PRO A 85 8.70 0.63 -1.25
CA PRO A 85 7.52 -0.10 -1.67
C PRO A 85 7.62 -1.55 -1.21
N VAL A 86 6.59 -1.99 -0.51
CA VAL A 86 6.47 -3.33 0.07
C VAL A 86 5.41 -4.08 -0.72
N ARG A 87 5.69 -5.33 -1.08
CA ARG A 87 4.72 -6.24 -1.66
C ARG A 87 4.41 -7.36 -0.69
N HIS A 88 3.12 -7.64 -0.54
CA HIS A 88 2.64 -8.79 0.18
C HIS A 88 2.46 -9.93 -0.81
N GLU A 89 3.06 -11.07 -0.53
CA GLU A 89 2.83 -12.32 -1.25
C GLU A 89 2.05 -13.23 -0.29
N ILE A 90 0.92 -13.75 -0.76
CA ILE A 90 0.01 -14.61 0.01
C ILE A 90 0.08 -16.04 -0.55
N PHE A 91 0.00 -17.02 0.34
CA PHE A 91 0.10 -18.45 0.02
C PHE A 91 -1.17 -19.17 0.51
N PRO A 92 -2.30 -19.05 -0.21
CA PRO A 92 -3.57 -19.69 0.17
C PRO A 92 -3.47 -21.22 0.25
N GLU A 93 -2.56 -21.84 -0.50
CA GLU A 93 -2.28 -23.28 -0.45
C GLU A 93 -1.77 -23.74 0.92
N HIS A 94 -1.11 -22.86 1.67
CA HIS A 94 -0.66 -23.14 3.03
C HIS A 94 -1.79 -23.02 4.03
N LEU A 95 -2.83 -22.23 3.73
CA LEU A 95 -4.00 -22.06 4.59
C LEU A 95 -4.81 -23.36 4.64
N ALA A 96 -5.10 -23.96 3.49
CA ALA A 96 -5.82 -25.23 3.40
C ALA A 96 -5.08 -26.39 4.09
N ASN A 97 -3.75 -26.34 4.12
CA ASN A 97 -2.91 -27.34 4.78
C ASN A 97 -2.74 -27.12 6.29
N THR A 98 -2.98 -25.90 6.78
CA THR A 98 -2.70 -25.52 8.19
C THR A 98 -3.96 -25.36 9.03
N MET A 99 -5.06 -24.91 8.43
CA MET A 99 -6.33 -24.71 9.08
C MET A 99 -7.40 -25.57 8.43
N ARG A 100 -8.26 -26.15 9.26
CA ARG A 100 -9.49 -26.78 8.77
C ARG A 100 -10.49 -25.67 8.46
N GLU A 101 -11.42 -25.91 7.55
CA GLU A 101 -12.54 -25.00 7.28
C GLU A 101 -13.36 -24.69 8.56
N SER A 102 -13.40 -25.64 9.50
CA SER A 102 -13.97 -25.48 10.84
C SER A 102 -13.30 -24.39 11.68
N ASP A 103 -12.09 -23.98 11.33
CA ASP A 103 -11.29 -23.00 12.09
C ASP A 103 -11.29 -21.62 11.40
N PHE A 104 -11.93 -21.49 10.23
CA PHE A 104 -12.08 -20.20 9.56
C PHE A 104 -12.87 -19.20 10.42
N LEU A 105 -12.53 -17.92 10.31
CA LEU A 105 -13.25 -16.86 11.01
C LEU A 105 -14.62 -16.65 10.34
N ALA A 106 -15.63 -16.28 11.14
CA ALA A 106 -16.87 -15.75 10.59
C ALA A 106 -16.61 -14.43 9.86
N LEU A 107 -17.10 -14.31 8.64
CA LEU A 107 -16.94 -13.15 7.76
C LEU A 107 -18.32 -12.53 7.51
N ASP A 108 -18.47 -11.27 7.89
CA ASP A 108 -19.67 -10.49 7.64
C ASP A 108 -19.38 -9.49 6.51
N VAL A 109 -20.12 -9.61 5.41
CA VAL A 109 -19.97 -8.74 4.24
C VAL A 109 -21.16 -7.78 4.17
N PHE A 110 -20.86 -6.49 4.21
CA PHE A 110 -21.86 -5.43 4.11
C PHE A 110 -21.85 -4.85 2.69
N ILE A 111 -23.01 -4.89 2.03
CA ILE A 111 -23.26 -4.26 0.74
C ILE A 111 -24.11 -3.02 1.01
N CYS A 112 -23.51 -1.84 0.94
CA CYS A 112 -24.20 -0.58 1.17
C CYS A 112 -24.68 0.00 -0.16
N THR A 113 -25.97 0.27 -0.28
CA THR A 113 -26.58 0.95 -1.43
C THR A 113 -27.08 2.32 -1.01
N MET A 114 -26.75 3.34 -1.80
CA MET A 114 -27.07 4.74 -1.48
C MET A 114 -28.06 5.35 -2.47
N ASP A 115 -28.16 4.83 -3.69
CA ASP A 115 -29.00 5.40 -4.73
C ASP A 115 -29.45 4.33 -5.74
N PRO A 116 -30.72 3.86 -5.69
CA PRO A 116 -31.21 2.80 -6.56
C PRO A 116 -31.26 3.18 -8.05
N LEU A 117 -31.16 4.48 -8.39
CA LEU A 117 -31.07 4.94 -9.77
C LEU A 117 -29.64 4.88 -10.32
N LYS A 118 -28.63 5.07 -9.46
CA LYS A 118 -27.21 4.92 -9.83
C LYS A 118 -26.73 3.47 -9.71
N GLU A 119 -27.26 2.75 -8.73
CA GLU A 119 -26.91 1.37 -8.42
C GLU A 119 -28.08 0.47 -8.80
N GLN A 120 -28.07 -0.03 -10.04
CA GLN A 120 -29.15 -0.89 -10.52
C GLN A 120 -29.34 -2.10 -9.59
N PRO A 121 -30.58 -2.46 -9.20
CA PRO A 121 -30.85 -3.57 -8.29
C PRO A 121 -30.23 -4.90 -8.74
N MET A 122 -30.15 -5.13 -10.05
CA MET A 122 -29.51 -6.32 -10.62
C MET A 122 -28.01 -6.38 -10.31
N THR A 123 -27.31 -5.25 -10.29
CA THR A 123 -25.88 -5.19 -9.93
C THR A 123 -25.68 -5.54 -8.46
N VAL A 124 -26.57 -5.07 -7.59
CA VAL A 124 -26.54 -5.37 -6.15
C VAL A 124 -26.78 -6.87 -5.91
N VAL A 125 -27.77 -7.45 -6.59
CA VAL A 125 -28.05 -8.89 -6.53
C VAL A 125 -26.88 -9.71 -7.06
N ASN A 126 -26.25 -9.30 -8.16
CA ASN A 126 -25.06 -9.99 -8.70
C ASN A 126 -23.87 -9.91 -7.74
N MET A 127 -23.68 -8.77 -7.07
CA MET A 127 -22.65 -8.61 -6.05
C MET A 127 -22.92 -9.55 -4.87
N ALA A 128 -24.16 -9.60 -4.38
CA ALA A 128 -24.54 -10.49 -3.29
C ALA A 128 -24.34 -11.98 -3.67
N LEU A 129 -24.77 -12.39 -4.87
CA LEU A 129 -24.54 -13.73 -5.38
C LEU A 129 -23.04 -14.07 -5.53
N SER A 130 -22.23 -13.11 -6.01
CA SER A 130 -20.78 -13.29 -6.10
C SER A 130 -20.12 -13.44 -4.73
N VAL A 131 -20.61 -12.74 -3.71
CA VAL A 131 -20.13 -12.88 -2.33
C VAL A 131 -20.53 -14.22 -1.76
N MET A 132 -21.79 -14.63 -1.92
CA MET A 132 -22.28 -15.94 -1.45
C MET A 132 -21.58 -17.12 -2.13
N ALA A 133 -21.00 -16.91 -3.31
CA ALA A 133 -20.20 -17.91 -4.02
C ALA A 133 -18.74 -18.02 -3.56
N TYR A 134 -18.31 -17.30 -2.51
CA TYR A 134 -16.97 -17.47 -1.94
C TYR A 134 -16.79 -18.85 -1.32
N GLU A 135 -15.56 -19.37 -1.39
CA GLU A 135 -15.14 -20.65 -0.79
C GLU A 135 -14.96 -20.53 0.74
N ASN A 136 -16.01 -20.11 1.45
CA ASN A 136 -16.07 -20.09 2.92
C ASN A 136 -17.24 -20.99 3.37
N PRO A 137 -17.16 -21.67 4.53
CA PRO A 137 -18.29 -22.42 5.06
C PRO A 137 -19.54 -21.53 5.16
N THR A 138 -20.67 -22.05 4.69
CA THR A 138 -21.96 -21.35 4.65
C THR A 138 -22.41 -20.88 6.04
N GLU A 139 -22.03 -21.60 7.09
CA GLU A 139 -22.32 -21.25 8.49
C GLU A 139 -21.53 -20.03 9.00
N LYS A 140 -20.51 -19.58 8.25
CA LYS A 140 -19.56 -18.54 8.65
C LYS A 140 -19.54 -17.34 7.73
N LEU A 141 -20.29 -17.36 6.63
CA LEU A 141 -20.42 -16.23 5.72
C LEU A 141 -21.79 -15.61 5.90
N SER A 142 -21.84 -14.37 6.40
CA SER A 142 -23.07 -13.60 6.46
C SER A 142 -23.00 -12.43 5.46
N VAL A 143 -24.11 -12.16 4.78
CA VAL A 143 -24.22 -11.04 3.83
C VAL A 143 -25.36 -10.14 4.28
N HIS A 144 -25.04 -8.87 4.53
CA HIS A 144 -25.97 -7.85 4.97
C HIS A 144 -26.08 -6.78 3.88
N ILE A 145 -27.31 -6.52 3.42
CA ILE A 145 -27.60 -5.42 2.49
C ILE A 145 -28.07 -4.24 3.33
N LEU A 146 -27.33 -3.13 3.26
CA LEU A 146 -27.66 -1.87 3.91
C LEU A 146 -28.19 -0.92 2.85
N ASP A 147 -29.51 -0.79 2.78
CA ASP A 147 -30.15 0.13 1.86
C ASP A 147 -30.46 1.46 2.55
N ASP A 148 -29.67 2.49 2.23
CA ASP A 148 -29.88 3.86 2.68
C ASP A 148 -30.78 4.64 1.70
N GLY A 149 -31.05 4.07 0.52
CA GLY A 149 -31.94 4.65 -0.50
C GLY A 149 -33.42 4.56 -0.15
N GLY A 150 -33.80 3.66 0.76
CA GLY A 150 -35.16 3.52 1.30
C GLY A 150 -36.24 3.32 0.23
N SER A 151 -35.94 2.57 -0.85
CA SER A 151 -36.83 2.39 -2.00
C SER A 151 -37.50 1.03 -2.06
#